data_AF-A0A382B893-F1
#
_entry.id   AF-A0A382B893-F1
#
_cell.length_a   1.000
_cell.length_b   1.000
_cell.length_c   1.000
_cell.angle_alpha   90.00
_cell.angle_beta   90.00
_cell.angle_gamma   90.00
#
_symmetry.space_group_name_H-M   'P 1'
#
loop_
_entity.id
_entity.type
_entity.pdbx_description
1 polymer ?
#
loop_
_entity_poly.entity_id
_entity_poly.type
_entity_poly.pdbx_seq_one_letter_code
_entity_poly.pdbx_strand_id
1 'polypeptide(L)'
;MKLPADLAKHSAKEFLQTFENIYEHSPWFVEQALSKVLSGKGHNSLEIFHQLLSEIMLQADQDLQDNLIKAHPMLAGKKAQKNELTDFSTSEQKSAGLNDCSDSEIKLFEELNQKYYVKFNFPFIMAVKGKDKSEILANFIRRQENTIEQERQSALLEINKIAWLRIKEIYGL
;
A
#
# COMPACT_ATOMS: atom_id res chain seq x y z
N MET A 1 -21.47 5.12 -2.12
CA MET A 1 -20.86 5.31 -0.79
C MET A 1 -20.76 6.80 -0.48
N LYS A 2 -20.90 7.25 0.78
CA LYS A 2 -20.68 8.67 1.14
C LYS A 2 -19.19 9.02 0.94
N LEU A 3 -18.90 10.25 0.54
CA LEU A 3 -17.51 10.75 0.48
C LEU A 3 -16.91 10.86 1.90
N PRO A 4 -15.57 10.83 2.07
CA PRO A 4 -14.93 10.57 3.36
C PRO A 4 -15.37 11.52 4.49
N ALA A 5 -15.53 12.82 4.22
CA ALA A 5 -15.94 13.78 5.26
C ALA A 5 -17.41 13.62 5.67
N ASP A 6 -18.29 13.31 4.74
CA ASP A 6 -19.69 13.06 5.03
C ASP A 6 -19.88 11.72 5.75
N LEU A 7 -19.05 10.72 5.43
CA LEU A 7 -18.99 9.45 6.15
C LEU A 7 -18.54 9.67 7.61
N ALA A 8 -17.44 10.41 7.81
CA ALA A 8 -16.93 10.74 9.14
C ALA A 8 -17.96 11.48 10.01
N LYS A 9 -18.67 12.47 9.43
CA LYS A 9 -19.73 13.22 10.13
C LYS A 9 -20.94 12.36 10.46
N HIS A 10 -21.27 11.41 9.59
CA HIS A 10 -22.38 10.50 9.80
C HIS A 10 -22.06 9.45 10.88
N SER A 11 -20.86 8.86 10.81
CA SER A 11 -20.41 7.82 11.73
C SER A 11 -18.88 7.71 11.70
N ALA A 12 -18.23 8.16 12.77
CA ALA A 12 -16.79 7.97 12.97
C ALA A 12 -16.41 6.48 12.93
N LYS A 13 -17.25 5.60 13.49
CA LYS A 13 -17.03 4.16 13.46
C LYS A 13 -17.03 3.61 12.03
N GLU A 14 -18.01 4.00 11.22
CA GLU A 14 -18.11 3.55 9.82
C GLU A 14 -16.95 4.07 8.97
N PHE A 15 -16.51 5.31 9.22
CA PHE A 15 -15.32 5.87 8.61
C PHE A 15 -14.06 5.05 8.92
N LEU A 16 -13.81 4.76 10.20
CA LEU A 16 -12.64 3.96 10.59
C LEU A 16 -12.69 2.56 9.96
N GLN A 17 -13.82 1.87 10.07
CA GLN A 17 -14.00 0.51 9.50
C GLN A 17 -13.86 0.47 7.98
N THR A 18 -14.26 1.52 7.28
CA THR A 18 -14.13 1.59 5.82
C THR A 18 -12.66 1.71 5.41
N PHE A 19 -11.90 2.56 6.11
CA PHE A 19 -10.61 3.02 5.64
C PHE A 19 -9.42 2.39 6.37
N GLU A 20 -9.64 1.61 7.44
CA GLU A 20 -8.60 1.00 8.29
C GLU A 20 -7.53 0.21 7.53
N ASN A 21 -7.87 -0.35 6.36
CA ASN A 21 -6.98 -1.16 5.54
C ASN A 21 -6.40 -0.41 4.31
N ILE A 22 -6.57 0.92 4.21
CA ILE A 22 -5.90 1.73 3.16
C ILE A 22 -4.38 1.58 3.25
N TYR A 23 -3.82 1.59 4.45
CA TYR A 23 -2.42 1.29 4.69
C TYR A 23 -2.31 -0.07 5.38
N GLU A 24 -1.47 -0.93 4.83
CA GLU A 24 -1.37 -2.32 5.28
C GLU A 24 -1.08 -2.43 6.79
N HIS A 25 -1.98 -3.10 7.52
CA HIS A 25 -1.91 -3.31 8.96
C HIS A 25 -1.59 -2.04 9.78
N SER A 26 -2.01 -0.86 9.29
CA SER A 26 -1.65 0.44 9.86
C SER A 26 -2.89 1.35 10.02
N PRO A 27 -3.88 0.96 10.85
CA PRO A 27 -5.15 1.71 10.97
C PRO A 27 -4.98 3.13 11.53
N TRP A 28 -3.89 3.38 12.28
CA TRP A 28 -3.62 4.65 12.94
C TRP A 28 -3.57 5.86 11.99
N PHE A 29 -3.25 5.67 10.70
CA PHE A 29 -3.30 6.74 9.69
C PHE A 29 -4.70 7.33 9.56
N VAL A 30 -5.69 6.44 9.56
CA VAL A 30 -7.10 6.79 9.38
C VAL A 30 -7.65 7.38 10.67
N GLU A 31 -7.22 6.86 11.81
CA GLU A 31 -7.54 7.41 13.13
C GLU A 31 -7.06 8.86 13.26
N GLN A 32 -5.83 9.16 12.83
CA GLN A 32 -5.32 10.53 12.80
C GLN A 32 -6.08 11.41 11.79
N ALA A 33 -6.40 10.86 10.62
CA ALA A 33 -7.13 11.57 9.58
C ALA A 33 -8.54 11.98 10.02
N LEU A 34 -9.22 11.18 10.84
CA LEU A 34 -10.60 11.43 11.28
C LEU A 34 -10.79 12.85 11.85
N SER A 35 -9.92 13.26 12.77
CA SER A 35 -10.01 14.60 13.39
C SER A 35 -9.83 15.72 12.36
N LYS A 36 -8.87 15.56 11.44
CA LYS A 36 -8.58 16.53 10.36
C LYS A 36 -9.73 16.62 9.38
N VAL A 37 -10.30 15.48 8.97
CA VAL A 37 -11.47 15.38 8.09
C VAL A 37 -12.70 16.04 8.71
N LEU A 38 -12.95 15.84 10.01
CA LEU A 38 -14.08 16.46 10.72
C LEU A 38 -13.91 17.99 10.88
N SER A 39 -12.67 18.45 11.06
CA SER A 39 -12.36 19.88 11.26
C SER A 39 -12.25 20.69 9.96
N GLY A 40 -12.04 20.05 8.81
CA GLY A 40 -11.81 20.69 7.52
C GLY A 40 -13.06 21.38 6.93
N LYS A 41 -12.91 22.66 6.54
CA LYS A 41 -13.91 23.41 5.77
C LYS A 41 -13.66 23.31 4.26
N GLY A 42 -14.38 22.40 3.58
CA GLY A 42 -14.37 22.26 2.11
C GLY A 42 -13.03 21.74 1.56
N HIS A 43 -12.92 20.80 0.64
CA HIS A 43 -13.88 20.18 -0.26
C HIS A 43 -13.84 18.67 -0.01
N ASN A 44 -15.00 18.02 0.14
CA ASN A 44 -15.09 16.60 0.41
C ASN A 44 -14.86 15.84 -0.91
N SER A 45 -13.60 15.54 -1.26
CA SER A 45 -13.22 14.75 -2.45
C SER A 45 -12.26 13.63 -2.09
N LEU A 46 -12.18 12.62 -2.95
CA LEU A 46 -11.28 11.48 -2.74
C LEU A 46 -9.81 11.90 -2.83
N GLU A 47 -9.50 12.83 -3.73
CA GLU A 47 -8.17 13.39 -3.94
C GLU A 47 -7.68 14.16 -2.72
N ILE A 48 -8.55 14.98 -2.11
CA ILE A 48 -8.21 15.71 -0.88
C ILE A 48 -8.01 14.75 0.29
N PHE A 49 -8.82 13.70 0.37
CA PHE A 49 -8.62 12.66 1.38
C PHE A 49 -7.32 11.89 1.18
N HIS A 50 -6.99 11.52 -0.06
CA HIS A 50 -5.71 10.87 -0.39
C HIS A 50 -4.52 11.77 -0.09
N GLN A 51 -4.59 13.05 -0.45
CA GLN A 51 -3.56 14.04 -0.15
C GLN A 51 -3.35 14.17 1.37
N LEU A 52 -4.43 14.24 2.15
CA LEU A 52 -4.36 14.28 3.61
C LEU A 52 -3.65 13.04 4.18
N LEU A 53 -3.99 11.85 3.70
CA LEU A 53 -3.35 10.61 4.13
C LEU A 53 -1.86 10.57 3.77
N SER A 54 -1.52 11.02 2.56
CA SER A 54 -0.12 11.19 2.11
C SER A 54 0.65 12.14 3.03
N GLU A 55 0.05 13.25 3.44
CA GLU A 55 0.68 14.22 4.37
C GLU A 55 0.91 13.60 5.74
N ILE A 56 -0.08 12.90 6.30
CA ILE A 56 0.07 12.19 7.58
C ILE A 56 1.20 11.15 7.49
N MET A 57 1.28 10.40 6.39
CA MET A 57 2.35 9.44 6.14
C MET A 57 3.74 10.10 6.11
N LEU A 58 3.90 11.18 5.36
CA LEU A 58 5.19 11.85 5.22
C LEU A 58 5.62 12.62 6.47
N GLN A 59 4.66 13.08 7.30
CA GLN A 59 4.93 13.79 8.55
C GLN A 59 5.09 12.86 9.76
N ALA A 60 4.74 11.58 9.63
CA ALA A 60 4.92 10.61 10.71
C ALA A 60 6.41 10.40 11.02
N ASP A 61 6.69 10.08 12.29
CA ASP A 61 8.04 9.75 12.73
C ASP A 61 8.62 8.59 11.92
N GLN A 62 9.96 8.58 11.80
CA GLN A 62 10.67 7.62 10.97
C GLN A 62 10.33 6.17 11.34
N ASP A 63 10.20 5.85 12.62
CA ASP A 63 9.83 4.51 13.09
C ASP A 63 8.42 4.09 12.63
N LEU A 64 7.47 5.01 12.60
CA LEU A 64 6.11 4.75 12.12
C LEU A 64 6.09 4.48 10.61
N GLN A 65 6.86 5.26 9.84
CA GLN A 65 7.05 5.03 8.41
C GLN A 65 7.74 3.68 8.15
N ASP A 66 8.77 3.35 8.91
CA ASP A 66 9.51 2.09 8.75
C ASP A 66 8.64 0.88 9.11
N ASN A 67 7.80 1.00 10.14
CA ASN A 67 6.82 -0.03 10.48
C ASN A 67 5.77 -0.21 9.38
N LEU A 68 5.28 0.88 8.78
CA LEU A 68 4.38 0.82 7.63
C LEU A 68 5.03 0.09 6.45
N ILE A 69 6.27 0.43 6.10
CA ILE A 69 7.01 -0.23 5.02
C ILE A 69 7.13 -1.74 5.32
N LYS A 70 7.54 -2.10 6.54
CA LYS A 70 7.72 -3.51 6.94
C LYS A 70 6.41 -4.30 7.03
N ALA A 71 5.28 -3.64 7.24
CA ALA A 71 3.98 -4.28 7.32
C ALA A 71 3.49 -4.84 5.97
N HIS A 72 3.98 -4.32 4.85
CA HIS A 72 3.55 -4.74 3.52
C HIS A 72 3.98 -6.18 3.21
N PRO A 73 3.09 -7.02 2.64
CA PRO A 73 3.45 -8.36 2.21
C PRO A 73 4.38 -8.32 0.99
N MET A 74 5.25 -9.32 0.88
CA MET A 74 6.05 -9.54 -0.33
C MET A 74 5.17 -9.97 -1.51
N LEU A 75 5.51 -9.52 -2.72
CA LEU A 75 4.88 -9.97 -3.97
C LEU A 75 5.21 -11.44 -4.24
N ALA A 76 4.19 -12.23 -4.54
CA ALA A 76 4.27 -13.70 -4.72
C ALA A 76 4.97 -14.45 -3.55
N GLY A 77 5.01 -13.83 -2.36
CA GLY A 77 5.66 -14.39 -1.18
C GLY A 77 4.82 -15.45 -0.47
N LYS A 78 5.35 -16.01 0.63
CA LYS A 78 4.71 -17.08 1.40
C LYS A 78 3.27 -16.78 1.84
N LYS A 79 2.97 -15.54 2.24
CA LYS A 79 1.60 -15.12 2.60
C LYS A 79 0.65 -15.24 1.40
N ALA A 80 1.10 -14.86 0.20
CA ALA A 80 0.31 -15.02 -1.02
C ALA A 80 0.05 -16.50 -1.33
N GLN A 81 1.10 -17.34 -1.26
CA GLN A 81 1.00 -18.77 -1.50
C GLN A 81 0.07 -19.50 -0.52
N LYS A 82 -0.03 -19.00 0.72
CA LYS A 82 -0.89 -19.55 1.78
C LYS A 82 -2.28 -18.92 1.85
N ASN A 83 -2.62 -17.98 0.98
CA ASN A 83 -3.86 -17.19 1.05
C ASN A 83 -4.03 -16.44 2.40
N GLU A 84 -2.94 -15.93 2.94
CA GLU A 84 -2.87 -15.17 4.20
C GLU A 84 -2.71 -13.65 3.97
N LEU A 85 -3.00 -13.17 2.76
CA LEU A 85 -3.00 -11.75 2.41
C LEU A 85 -4.30 -11.07 2.88
N THR A 86 -4.25 -9.76 3.09
CA THR A 86 -5.48 -8.95 3.22
C THR A 86 -6.26 -8.96 1.90
N ASP A 87 -7.55 -8.60 1.96
CA ASP A 87 -8.42 -8.57 0.77
C ASP A 87 -7.85 -7.63 -0.32
N PHE A 88 -7.38 -6.44 0.07
CA PHE A 88 -6.72 -5.52 -0.86
C PHE A 88 -5.44 -6.12 -1.45
N SER A 89 -4.53 -6.65 -0.63
CA SER A 89 -3.29 -7.26 -1.12
C SER A 89 -3.57 -8.45 -2.05
N THR A 90 -4.63 -9.21 -1.78
CA THR A 90 -5.09 -10.31 -2.64
C THR A 90 -5.58 -9.79 -3.99
N SER A 91 -6.46 -8.79 -3.98
CA SER A 91 -7.01 -8.14 -5.19
C SER A 91 -5.89 -7.53 -6.05
N GLU A 92 -4.97 -6.81 -5.42
CA GLU A 92 -3.81 -6.17 -6.04
C GLU A 92 -2.91 -7.21 -6.73
N GLN A 93 -2.45 -8.22 -6.00
CA GLN A 93 -1.55 -9.23 -6.57
C GLN A 93 -2.24 -10.08 -7.65
N LYS A 94 -3.53 -10.40 -7.47
CA LYS A 94 -4.32 -11.09 -8.48
C LYS A 94 -4.44 -10.27 -9.78
N SER A 95 -4.64 -8.97 -9.68
CA SER A 95 -4.75 -8.09 -10.84
C SER A 95 -3.46 -8.03 -11.68
N ALA A 96 -2.33 -8.39 -11.10
CA ALA A 96 -1.03 -8.47 -11.76
C ALA A 96 -0.63 -9.89 -12.22
N GLY A 97 -1.53 -10.86 -12.07
CA GLY A 97 -1.26 -12.26 -12.43
C GLY A 97 -0.28 -12.99 -11.52
N LEU A 98 -0.03 -12.47 -10.30
CA LEU A 98 0.86 -13.10 -9.32
C LEU A 98 0.22 -14.32 -8.62
N ASN A 99 -1.11 -14.44 -8.69
CA ASN A 99 -1.85 -15.60 -8.22
C ASN A 99 -1.79 -16.79 -9.20
N ASP A 100 -1.23 -16.58 -10.39
CA ASP A 100 -1.10 -17.58 -11.47
C ASP A 100 0.38 -17.64 -11.91
N CYS A 101 1.28 -17.61 -10.93
CA CYS A 101 2.69 -17.86 -11.17
C CYS A 101 2.94 -19.37 -11.29
N SER A 102 3.70 -19.75 -12.32
CA SER A 102 4.33 -21.07 -12.41
C SER A 102 5.38 -21.27 -11.31
N ASP A 103 5.74 -22.52 -11.02
CA ASP A 103 6.76 -22.84 -10.01
C ASP A 103 8.11 -22.14 -10.26
N SER A 104 8.50 -21.95 -11.52
CA SER A 104 9.71 -21.23 -11.89
C SER A 104 9.60 -19.72 -11.62
N GLU A 105 8.43 -19.13 -11.86
CA GLU A 105 8.17 -17.73 -11.54
C GLU A 105 8.12 -17.49 -10.03
N ILE A 106 7.52 -18.40 -9.26
CA ILE A 106 7.51 -18.33 -7.79
C ILE A 106 8.96 -18.34 -7.27
N LYS A 107 9.79 -19.28 -7.73
CA LYS A 107 11.22 -19.33 -7.34
C LYS A 107 11.96 -18.04 -7.69
N LEU A 108 11.72 -17.48 -8.88
CA LEU A 108 12.32 -16.21 -9.30
C LEU A 108 11.90 -15.06 -8.36
N PHE A 109 10.63 -14.95 -8.00
CA PHE A 109 10.16 -13.95 -7.04
C PHE A 109 10.75 -14.17 -5.65
N GLU A 110 10.91 -15.42 -5.20
CA GLU A 110 11.55 -15.73 -3.91
C GLU A 110 13.02 -15.26 -3.89
N GLU A 111 13.78 -15.55 -4.95
CA GLU A 111 15.18 -15.12 -5.10
C GLU A 111 15.30 -13.59 -5.13
N LEU A 112 14.42 -12.91 -5.89
CA LEU A 112 14.39 -11.45 -5.97
C LEU A 112 14.02 -10.80 -4.65
N ASN A 113 12.98 -11.31 -3.97
CA ASN A 113 12.60 -10.84 -2.64
C ASN A 113 13.74 -11.04 -1.64
N GLN A 114 14.43 -12.18 -1.65
CA GLN A 114 15.55 -12.44 -0.77
C GLN A 114 16.71 -11.46 -1.02
N LYS A 115 17.12 -11.30 -2.29
CA LYS A 115 18.20 -10.38 -2.67
C LYS A 115 17.88 -8.93 -2.31
N TYR A 116 16.63 -8.52 -2.54
CA TYR A 116 16.14 -7.20 -2.17
C TYR A 116 16.18 -7.01 -0.66
N TYR A 117 15.62 -7.96 0.11
CA TYR A 117 15.53 -7.87 1.56
C TYR A 117 16.90 -7.84 2.23
N VAL A 118 17.88 -8.61 1.74
CA VAL A 118 19.26 -8.58 2.24
C VAL A 118 19.88 -7.18 2.10
N LYS A 119 19.59 -6.47 1.00
CA LYS A 119 20.17 -5.14 0.75
C LYS A 119 19.45 -4.04 1.53
N PHE A 120 18.11 -4.05 1.53
CA PHE A 120 17.31 -2.92 2.01
C PHE A 120 16.66 -3.15 3.37
N ASN A 121 16.58 -4.39 3.84
CA ASN A 121 16.00 -4.79 5.12
C ASN A 121 14.50 -4.46 5.28
N PHE A 122 13.76 -4.46 4.17
CA PHE A 122 12.31 -4.35 4.10
C PHE A 122 11.78 -5.00 2.80
N PRO A 123 10.47 -5.30 2.67
CA PRO A 123 9.93 -5.96 1.48
C PRO A 123 9.94 -5.05 0.26
N PHE A 124 10.04 -5.62 -0.94
CA PHE A 124 9.84 -4.85 -2.17
C PHE A 124 8.38 -4.45 -2.30
N ILE A 125 8.11 -3.15 -2.40
CA ILE A 125 6.76 -2.60 -2.50
C ILE A 125 6.60 -1.87 -3.82
N MET A 126 5.53 -2.20 -4.54
CA MET A 126 5.14 -1.58 -5.81
C MET A 126 3.63 -1.62 -5.95
N ALA A 127 3.04 -0.54 -6.46
CA ALA A 127 1.65 -0.54 -6.89
C ALA A 127 1.50 -1.41 -8.14
N VAL A 128 1.00 -2.64 -7.94
CA VAL A 128 0.92 -3.66 -9.01
C VAL A 128 -0.39 -3.64 -9.79
N LYS A 129 -1.41 -2.89 -9.36
CA LYS A 129 -2.70 -2.84 -10.07
C LYS A 129 -2.54 -2.24 -11.47
N GLY A 130 -2.94 -3.01 -12.49
CA GLY A 130 -2.77 -2.64 -13.90
C GLY A 130 -1.33 -2.80 -14.42
N LYS A 131 -0.51 -3.59 -13.73
CA LYS A 131 0.84 -3.98 -14.14
C LYS A 131 0.92 -5.46 -14.43
N ASP A 132 1.85 -5.86 -15.27
CA ASP A 132 2.15 -7.27 -15.50
C ASP A 132 3.41 -7.73 -14.77
N LYS A 133 3.63 -9.06 -14.76
CA LYS A 133 4.80 -9.69 -14.15
C LYS A 133 6.12 -9.14 -14.70
N SER A 134 6.19 -8.83 -15.99
CA SER A 134 7.41 -8.32 -16.63
C SER A 134 7.77 -6.91 -16.15
N GLU A 135 6.77 -6.03 -15.98
CA GLU A 135 6.95 -4.69 -15.43
C GLU A 135 7.42 -4.75 -13.97
N ILE A 136 6.89 -5.69 -13.17
CA ILE A 136 7.31 -5.89 -11.78
C ILE A 136 8.77 -6.35 -11.73
N LEU A 137 9.14 -7.34 -12.54
CA LEU A 137 10.52 -7.85 -12.63
C LEU A 137 11.51 -6.74 -13.07
N ALA A 138 11.14 -5.94 -14.05
CA ALA A 138 11.94 -4.81 -14.49
C ALA A 138 12.16 -3.78 -13.36
N ASN A 139 11.15 -3.54 -12.53
CA ASN A 139 11.27 -2.64 -11.38
C ASN A 139 12.14 -3.23 -10.27
N PHE A 140 12.08 -4.54 -10.00
CA PHE A 140 13.02 -5.21 -9.09
C PHE A 140 14.47 -4.96 -9.52
N ILE A 141 14.78 -5.22 -10.80
CA ILE A 141 16.13 -5.06 -11.36
C ILE A 141 16.58 -3.61 -11.25
N ARG A 142 15.76 -2.66 -11.70
CA ARG A 142 16.09 -1.23 -11.68
C ARG A 142 16.33 -0.72 -10.27
N ARG A 143 15.45 -1.06 -9.32
CA ARG A 143 15.51 -0.57 -7.94
C ARG A 143 16.57 -1.26 -7.09
N GLN A 144 17.06 -2.42 -7.53
CA GLN A 144 18.21 -3.05 -6.90
C GLN A 144 19.46 -2.17 -6.93
N GLU A 145 19.56 -1.22 -7.86
CA GLU A 145 20.69 -0.28 -7.98
C GLU A 145 20.56 0.95 -7.06
N ASN A 146 19.40 1.17 -6.43
CA ASN A 146 19.19 2.30 -5.53
C ASN A 146 20.08 2.23 -4.28
N THR A 147 20.36 3.40 -3.69
CA THR A 147 20.82 3.49 -2.31
C THR A 147 19.67 3.16 -1.34
N ILE A 148 19.99 2.86 -0.08
CA ILE A 148 18.97 2.57 0.94
C ILE A 148 17.99 3.74 1.09
N GLU A 149 18.49 4.98 1.10
CA GLU A 149 17.66 6.18 1.23
C GLU A 149 16.73 6.38 0.02
N GLN A 150 17.26 6.24 -1.21
CA GLN A 150 16.46 6.32 -2.43
C GLN A 150 15.37 5.24 -2.47
N GLU A 151 15.68 4.05 -1.99
CA GLU A 151 14.75 2.94 -2.00
C GLU A 151 13.67 3.08 -0.93
N ARG A 152 14.01 3.61 0.24
CA ARG A 152 13.04 3.97 1.27
C ARG A 152 12.04 5.02 0.76
N GLN A 153 12.52 6.06 0.09
CA GLN A 153 11.65 7.06 -0.54
C GLN A 153 10.78 6.45 -1.63
N SER A 154 11.35 5.56 -2.47
CA SER A 154 10.61 4.82 -3.49
C SER A 154 9.50 3.96 -2.87
N ALA A 155 9.77 3.28 -1.75
CA ALA A 155 8.78 2.49 -1.03
C ALA A 155 7.61 3.36 -0.55
N LEU A 156 7.87 4.49 0.10
CA LEU A 156 6.81 5.41 0.55
C LEU A 156 5.96 5.94 -0.62
N LEU A 157 6.59 6.27 -1.76
CA LEU A 157 5.88 6.70 -2.96
C LEU A 157 4.97 5.59 -3.52
N GLU A 158 5.45 4.34 -3.55
CA GLU A 158 4.63 3.20 -3.98
C GLU A 158 3.48 2.91 -3.02
N ILE A 159 3.72 3.00 -1.71
CA ILE A 159 2.67 2.86 -0.68
C ILE A 159 1.60 3.94 -0.85
N ASN A 160 1.98 5.18 -1.16
CA ASN A 160 1.02 6.24 -1.43
C ASN A 160 0.17 5.98 -2.68
N LYS A 161 0.76 5.38 -3.73
CA LYS A 161 0.00 4.94 -4.92
C LYS A 161 -0.96 3.80 -4.59
N ILE A 162 -0.53 2.83 -3.79
CA ILE A 162 -1.37 1.72 -3.31
C ILE A 162 -2.57 2.28 -2.53
N ALA A 163 -2.34 3.22 -1.61
CA ALA A 163 -3.40 3.88 -0.85
C ALA A 163 -4.46 4.52 -1.77
N TRP A 164 -4.04 5.22 -2.83
CA TRP A 164 -4.96 5.76 -3.83
C TRP A 164 -5.77 4.68 -4.55
N LEU A 165 -5.12 3.60 -4.97
CA LEU A 165 -5.79 2.48 -5.64
C LEU A 165 -6.83 1.81 -4.74
N ARG A 166 -6.54 1.66 -3.45
CA ARG A 166 -7.47 1.14 -2.44
C ARG A 166 -8.65 2.07 -2.21
N ILE A 167 -8.43 3.38 -2.14
CA ILE A 167 -9.52 4.38 -2.09
C ILE A 167 -10.43 4.21 -3.31
N LYS A 168 -9.87 4.16 -4.51
CA LYS A 168 -10.69 3.95 -5.72
C LYS A 168 -11.49 2.64 -5.67
N GLU A 169 -10.89 1.56 -5.19
CA GLU A 169 -11.55 0.26 -5.05
C GLU A 169 -12.73 0.30 -4.07
N ILE A 170 -12.58 0.98 -2.92
CA ILE A 170 -13.68 1.20 -1.95
C ILE A 170 -14.87 1.93 -2.61
N TYR A 171 -14.59 2.86 -3.51
CA TYR A 171 -15.60 3.65 -4.22
C TYR A 171 -16.06 3.05 -5.56
N GLY A 172 -15.50 1.91 -5.97
CA GLY A 172 -15.83 1.25 -7.25
C GLY A 172 -15.37 2.02 -8.49
N LEU A 173 -14.23 2.70 -8.41
CA LEU A 173 -13.62 3.51 -9.49
C LEU A 173 -12.43 2.82 -10.18
#